data_AF-Q0V2X0-F1
#
_entry.id   AF-Q0V2X0-F1
#
_cell.length_a   1.000
_cell.length_b   1.000
_cell.length_c   1.000
_cell.angle_alpha   90.00
_cell.angle_beta   90.00
_cell.angle_gamma   90.00
#
_symmetry.space_group_name_H-M   'P 1'
#
loop_
_entity.id
_entity.type
_entity.pdbx_description
1 polymer ?
#
loop_
_entity_poly.entity_id
_entity_poly.type
_entity_poly.pdbx_seq_one_letter_code
_entity_poly.pdbx_strand_id
1 'polypeptide(L)'
;MDEIRQRYSEDGYVLLKGLLPREDVLKAREEYFKMLRPSGVLKPGTEPVDGIFDSEKDSSDYPGIGAGAVGGNGRPGAETAETFVNLALEAHYAEWYKETFCKHPALKDFIARMTGWGADTLGIRRSLLRNNTPGNKAIGVHYDQIFLRHGEPTSVTAWVPMGDIGLTGGGLIYLENGHTLGREIEADFARKAAESGLTDDEARNAFNQNMLSTGLLADGPKEYSDTFQKRWLVTSYEAGDVVLHNPFAIHASTLNFDPNNVIRVGTDLRFVDASKPWDTRWDHDYQFGDGV
;
A
#
# COMPACT_ATOMS: atom_id res chain seq x y z
N MET A 1 -6.70 -20.24 13.59
CA MET A 1 -7.55 -19.09 13.19
C MET A 1 -7.78 -18.15 14.35
N ASP A 2 -8.10 -18.65 15.55
CA ASP A 2 -8.41 -17.79 16.70
C ASP A 2 -7.25 -16.87 17.10
N GLU A 3 -6.01 -17.37 17.18
CA GLU A 3 -4.82 -16.54 17.44
C GLU A 3 -4.66 -15.42 16.41
N ILE A 4 -4.90 -15.70 15.12
CA ILE A 4 -4.78 -14.69 14.05
C ILE A 4 -5.82 -13.59 14.23
N ARG A 5 -7.07 -13.96 14.54
CA ARG A 5 -8.14 -12.98 14.81
C ARG A 5 -7.84 -12.17 16.06
N GLN A 6 -7.32 -12.81 17.10
CA GLN A 6 -6.92 -12.15 18.33
C GLN A 6 -5.82 -11.11 18.05
N ARG A 7 -4.72 -11.50 17.40
CA ARG A 7 -3.63 -10.59 17.02
C ARG A 7 -4.08 -9.45 16.11
N TYR A 8 -4.86 -9.76 15.09
CA TYR A 8 -5.42 -8.75 14.20
C TYR A 8 -6.27 -7.72 14.96
N SER A 9 -7.03 -8.15 15.97
CA SER A 9 -7.84 -7.26 16.82
C SER A 9 -7.01 -6.49 17.84
N GLU A 10 -6.04 -7.12 18.50
CA GLU A 10 -5.24 -6.55 19.59
C GLU A 10 -4.13 -5.62 19.07
N ASP A 11 -3.47 -6.00 17.98
CA ASP A 11 -2.33 -5.28 17.42
C ASP A 11 -2.74 -4.36 16.25
N GLY A 12 -3.87 -4.67 15.61
CA GLY A 12 -4.42 -3.99 14.44
C GLY A 12 -3.88 -4.47 13.11
N TYR A 13 -2.95 -5.43 13.13
CA TYR A 13 -2.35 -6.06 11.97
C TYR A 13 -1.90 -7.49 12.32
N VAL A 14 -1.60 -8.29 11.31
CA VAL A 14 -0.99 -9.62 11.47
C VAL A 14 -0.13 -9.95 10.24
N LEU A 15 1.11 -10.40 10.48
CA LEU A 15 1.99 -10.94 9.45
C LEU A 15 1.74 -12.44 9.28
N LEU A 16 1.43 -12.84 8.06
CA LEU A 16 1.19 -14.22 7.66
C LEU A 16 2.34 -14.67 6.78
N LYS A 17 3.19 -15.55 7.31
CA LYS A 17 4.35 -16.09 6.60
C LYS A 17 3.91 -17.10 5.54
N GLY A 18 4.33 -16.90 4.29
CA GLY A 18 4.08 -17.84 3.20
C GLY A 18 2.59 -18.16 2.94
N LEU A 19 1.69 -17.20 3.11
CA LEU A 19 0.27 -17.37 2.81
C LEU A 19 0.04 -17.63 1.31
N LEU A 20 0.79 -16.91 0.46
CA LEU A 20 0.77 -17.11 -0.99
C LEU A 20 1.90 -18.07 -1.40
N PRO A 21 1.68 -18.91 -2.43
CA PRO A 21 2.77 -19.67 -3.03
C PRO A 21 3.87 -18.72 -3.52
N ARG A 22 5.11 -18.94 -3.05
CA ARG A 22 6.26 -18.11 -3.40
C ARG A 22 6.45 -17.98 -4.92
N GLU A 23 6.21 -19.07 -5.65
CA GLU A 23 6.35 -19.12 -7.11
C GLU A 23 5.37 -18.17 -7.83
N ASP A 24 4.13 -18.07 -7.35
CA ASP A 24 3.13 -17.18 -7.95
C ASP A 24 3.49 -15.71 -7.72
N VAL A 25 4.02 -15.39 -6.53
CA VAL A 25 4.52 -14.04 -6.20
C VAL A 25 5.72 -13.67 -7.06
N LEU A 26 6.69 -14.57 -7.21
CA LEU A 26 7.88 -14.32 -8.03
C LEU A 26 7.56 -14.25 -9.53
N LYS A 27 6.59 -15.03 -10.01
CA LYS A 27 6.09 -14.93 -11.39
C LYS A 27 5.47 -13.56 -11.65
N ALA A 28 4.60 -13.07 -10.75
CA ALA A 28 4.02 -11.75 -10.87
C ALA A 28 5.09 -10.63 -10.80
N ARG A 29 6.10 -10.77 -9.94
CA ARG A 29 7.26 -9.87 -9.89
C ARG A 29 8.03 -9.87 -11.22
N GLU A 30 8.28 -11.03 -11.80
CA GLU A 30 8.97 -11.16 -13.08
C GLU A 30 8.20 -10.46 -14.21
N GLU A 31 6.87 -10.68 -14.31
CA GLU A 31 6.03 -10.03 -15.31
C GLU A 31 6.03 -8.50 -15.17
N TYR A 32 5.97 -7.98 -13.94
CA TYR A 32 6.09 -6.54 -13.67
C TYR A 32 7.40 -5.97 -14.23
N PHE A 33 8.54 -6.60 -13.93
CA PHE A 33 9.83 -6.09 -14.38
C PHE A 33 10.11 -6.36 -15.86
N LYS A 34 9.52 -7.39 -16.47
CA LYS A 34 9.52 -7.55 -17.94
C LYS A 34 8.83 -6.35 -18.60
N MET A 35 7.67 -5.93 -18.08
CA MET A 35 6.96 -4.75 -18.58
C MET A 35 7.76 -3.47 -18.41
N LEU A 36 8.46 -3.30 -17.29
CA LEU A 36 9.23 -2.09 -17.01
C LEU A 36 10.59 -2.02 -17.71
N ARG A 37 11.14 -3.14 -18.17
CA ARG A 37 12.48 -3.22 -18.78
C ARG A 37 12.74 -2.18 -19.88
N PRO A 38 11.78 -1.84 -20.77
CA PRO A 38 11.98 -0.80 -21.79
C PRO A 38 12.28 0.61 -21.24
N SER A 39 11.94 0.89 -19.98
CA SER A 39 12.28 2.18 -19.34
C SER A 39 13.77 2.31 -18.96
N GLY A 40 14.53 1.22 -19.04
CA GLY A 40 15.93 1.19 -18.63
C GLY A 40 16.15 1.17 -17.12
N VAL A 41 15.10 0.95 -16.32
CA VAL A 41 15.18 0.90 -14.85
C VAL A 41 16.03 -0.26 -14.33
N LEU A 42 16.11 -1.36 -15.09
CA LEU A 42 16.81 -2.57 -14.69
C LEU A 42 18.28 -2.55 -15.13
N LYS A 43 19.16 -3.00 -14.26
CA LYS A 43 20.57 -3.23 -14.56
C LYS A 43 20.73 -4.17 -15.77
N PRO A 44 21.49 -3.80 -16.80
CA PRO A 44 21.75 -4.69 -17.92
C PRO A 44 22.38 -6.03 -17.49
N GLY A 45 21.88 -7.13 -18.05
CA GLY A 45 22.40 -8.48 -17.79
C GLY A 45 21.84 -9.16 -16.53
N THR A 46 20.87 -8.56 -15.82
CA THR A 46 20.15 -9.23 -14.73
C THR A 46 18.79 -9.76 -15.19
N GLU A 47 18.27 -10.77 -14.49
CA GLU A 47 16.95 -11.30 -14.77
C GLU A 47 15.86 -10.32 -14.29
N PRO A 48 14.68 -10.27 -14.95
CA PRO A 48 13.61 -9.36 -14.53
C PRO A 48 13.15 -9.63 -13.10
N VAL A 49 13.06 -10.91 -12.71
CA VAL A 49 12.61 -11.32 -11.37
C VAL A 49 13.52 -10.77 -10.26
N ASP A 50 14.80 -10.53 -10.52
CA ASP A 50 15.71 -9.97 -9.51
C ASP A 50 15.33 -8.50 -9.21
N GLY A 51 14.86 -7.76 -10.23
CA GLY A 51 14.47 -6.37 -10.09
C GLY A 51 15.61 -5.46 -9.63
N ILE A 52 16.83 -5.68 -10.12
CA ILE A 52 18.01 -4.90 -9.74
C ILE A 52 17.99 -3.55 -10.48
N PHE A 53 18.02 -2.46 -9.73
CA PHE A 53 18.10 -1.11 -10.28
C PHE A 53 19.45 -0.86 -10.97
N ASP A 54 19.44 -0.22 -12.14
CA ASP A 54 20.65 0.26 -12.80
C ASP A 54 21.19 1.50 -12.09
N SER A 55 22.26 1.33 -11.30
CA SER A 55 22.86 2.41 -10.51
C SER A 55 23.50 3.53 -11.35
N GLU A 56 23.67 3.33 -12.65
CA GLU A 56 24.12 4.37 -13.58
C GLU A 56 22.98 5.33 -13.98
N LYS A 57 21.73 5.04 -13.59
CA LYS A 57 20.57 5.87 -13.87
C LYS A 57 20.23 6.79 -12.71
N ASP A 58 19.61 7.93 -13.02
CA ASP A 58 19.06 8.82 -12.01
C ASP A 58 17.77 8.23 -11.43
N SER A 59 17.77 7.93 -10.13
CA SER A 59 16.60 7.41 -9.42
C SER A 59 15.33 8.28 -9.57
N SER A 60 15.48 9.59 -9.79
CA SER A 60 14.35 10.51 -9.95
C SER A 60 13.53 10.27 -11.23
N ASP A 61 14.10 9.58 -12.22
CA ASP A 61 13.40 9.13 -13.43
C ASP A 61 12.51 7.89 -13.18
N TYR A 62 12.59 7.30 -11.98
CA TYR A 62 11.88 6.07 -11.62
C TYR A 62 11.11 6.21 -10.30
N PRO A 63 10.22 7.22 -10.19
CA PRO A 63 9.57 7.56 -8.93
C PRO A 63 8.66 6.42 -8.42
N GLY A 64 8.31 6.46 -7.13
CA GLY A 64 7.33 5.54 -6.56
C GLY A 64 5.91 5.85 -7.05
N ILE A 65 5.22 4.85 -7.61
CA ILE A 65 3.81 4.98 -7.98
C ILE A 65 2.90 4.93 -6.75
N GLY A 66 1.91 5.82 -6.69
CA GLY A 66 0.97 5.93 -5.57
C GLY A 66 1.56 6.43 -4.25
N ALA A 67 2.86 6.73 -4.17
CA ALA A 67 3.59 6.99 -2.92
C ALA A 67 3.31 8.34 -2.24
N GLY A 68 2.24 9.05 -2.63
CA GLY A 68 1.91 10.37 -2.07
C GLY A 68 2.91 11.47 -2.41
N ALA A 69 3.78 11.25 -3.41
CA ALA A 69 4.83 12.20 -3.81
C ALA A 69 4.25 13.50 -4.43
N VAL A 70 3.03 13.42 -4.96
CA VAL A 70 2.26 14.53 -5.53
C VAL A 70 0.89 14.52 -4.87
N GLY A 71 0.39 15.70 -4.50
CA GLY A 71 -0.93 15.85 -3.87
C GLY A 71 -2.06 15.24 -4.72
N GLY A 72 -3.11 14.75 -4.06
CA GLY A 72 -4.25 14.13 -4.74
C GLY A 72 -3.94 12.87 -5.55
N ASN A 73 -2.88 12.12 -5.19
CA ASN A 73 -2.39 10.97 -5.97
C ASN A 73 -2.03 11.34 -7.42
N GLY A 74 -1.47 12.54 -7.61
CA GLY A 74 -1.07 13.03 -8.92
C GLY A 74 0.05 12.20 -9.57
N ARG A 75 0.20 12.35 -10.89
CA ARG A 75 1.25 11.71 -11.67
C ARG A 75 2.63 12.14 -11.13
N PRO A 76 3.51 11.19 -10.73
CA PRO A 76 4.82 11.52 -10.20
C PRO A 76 5.87 11.70 -11.30
N GLY A 77 7.00 12.35 -10.94
CA GLY A 77 8.18 12.48 -11.80
C GLY A 77 8.12 13.65 -12.78
N ALA A 78 9.28 13.97 -13.37
CA ALA A 78 9.41 14.91 -14.48
C ALA A 78 9.13 14.23 -15.82
N GLU A 79 9.25 14.95 -16.94
CA GLU A 79 9.09 14.40 -18.29
C GLU A 79 10.06 13.23 -18.58
N THR A 80 11.27 13.26 -17.99
CA THR A 80 12.26 12.18 -18.12
C THR A 80 11.77 10.85 -17.55
N ALA A 81 10.84 10.87 -16.59
CA ALA A 81 10.25 9.67 -15.98
C ALA A 81 9.08 9.08 -16.80
N GLU A 82 8.66 9.73 -17.89
CA GLU A 82 7.40 9.42 -18.58
C GLU A 82 7.25 7.94 -18.96
N THR A 83 8.30 7.37 -19.55
CA THR A 83 8.27 5.97 -20.01
C THR A 83 8.08 5.01 -18.84
N PHE A 84 8.81 5.22 -17.74
CA PHE A 84 8.68 4.38 -16.55
C PHE A 84 7.27 4.51 -15.95
N VAL A 85 6.79 5.73 -15.76
CA VAL A 85 5.49 6.01 -15.13
C VAL A 85 4.33 5.44 -15.97
N ASN A 86 4.40 5.52 -17.30
CA ASN A 86 3.39 4.93 -18.19
C ASN A 86 3.38 3.41 -18.08
N LEU A 87 4.53 2.74 -18.17
CA LEU A 87 4.61 1.29 -18.05
C LEU A 87 4.17 0.79 -16.67
N ALA A 88 4.51 1.51 -15.60
CA ALA A 88 4.08 1.19 -14.25
C ALA A 88 2.56 1.39 -14.05
N LEU A 89 1.96 2.39 -14.71
CA LEU A 89 0.50 2.54 -14.75
C LEU A 89 -0.14 1.39 -15.54
N GLU A 90 0.37 1.08 -16.73
CA GLU A 90 -0.12 -0.03 -17.57
C GLU A 90 -0.10 -1.39 -16.84
N ALA A 91 0.90 -1.62 -15.99
CA ALA A 91 0.97 -2.83 -15.16
C ALA A 91 -0.25 -3.02 -14.24
N HIS A 92 -0.92 -1.93 -13.81
CA HIS A 92 -2.16 -2.03 -13.03
C HIS A 92 -3.33 -2.63 -13.83
N TYR A 93 -3.27 -2.58 -15.16
CA TYR A 93 -4.30 -3.07 -16.08
C TYR A 93 -3.98 -4.44 -16.66
N ALA A 94 -2.74 -4.93 -16.46
CA ALA A 94 -2.30 -6.19 -17.03
C ALA A 94 -3.06 -7.39 -16.43
N GLU A 95 -3.40 -8.36 -17.27
CA GLU A 95 -4.19 -9.54 -16.87
C GLU A 95 -3.49 -10.37 -15.78
N TRP A 96 -2.17 -10.52 -15.85
CA TRP A 96 -1.38 -11.23 -14.84
C TRP A 96 -1.51 -10.58 -13.46
N TYR A 97 -1.68 -9.27 -13.39
CA TYR A 97 -1.81 -8.54 -12.15
C TYR A 97 -3.27 -8.51 -11.70
N LYS A 98 -4.12 -7.83 -12.47
CA LYS A 98 -5.49 -7.49 -12.10
C LYS A 98 -6.41 -8.70 -12.01
N GLU A 99 -6.29 -9.62 -12.97
CA GLU A 99 -7.22 -10.75 -13.10
C GLU A 99 -6.68 -12.02 -12.45
N THR A 100 -5.35 -12.17 -12.39
CA THR A 100 -4.70 -13.35 -11.80
C THR A 100 -4.21 -13.09 -10.36
N PHE A 101 -3.23 -12.19 -10.18
CA PHE A 101 -2.59 -12.01 -8.88
C PHE A 101 -3.49 -11.34 -7.83
N CYS A 102 -4.17 -10.24 -8.17
CA CYS A 102 -5.08 -9.53 -7.26
C CYS A 102 -6.29 -10.38 -6.84
N LYS A 103 -6.64 -11.40 -7.63
CA LYS A 103 -7.77 -12.30 -7.38
C LYS A 103 -7.32 -13.68 -6.87
N HIS A 104 -6.08 -13.79 -6.37
CA HIS A 104 -5.51 -15.05 -5.96
C HIS A 104 -6.39 -15.78 -4.92
N PRO A 105 -6.83 -17.03 -5.18
CA PRO A 105 -7.82 -17.71 -4.35
C PRO A 105 -7.33 -17.93 -2.92
N ALA A 106 -6.04 -18.26 -2.73
CA ALA A 106 -5.49 -18.45 -1.38
C ALA A 106 -5.67 -17.22 -0.47
N LEU A 107 -5.50 -16.00 -1.01
CA LEU A 107 -5.72 -14.77 -0.26
C LEU A 107 -7.21 -14.55 -0.02
N LYS A 108 -8.03 -14.59 -1.07
CA LYS A 108 -9.48 -14.35 -0.95
C LYS A 108 -10.14 -15.31 0.05
N ASP A 109 -9.82 -16.60 -0.05
CA ASP A 109 -10.36 -17.63 0.84
C ASP A 109 -9.86 -17.47 2.28
N PHE A 110 -8.62 -17.02 2.45
CA PHE A 110 -8.09 -16.72 3.77
C PHE A 110 -8.84 -15.55 4.41
N ILE A 111 -9.02 -14.44 3.68
CA ILE A 111 -9.78 -13.28 4.15
C ILE A 111 -11.20 -13.72 4.53
N ALA A 112 -11.90 -14.43 3.64
CA ALA A 112 -13.26 -14.90 3.88
C ALA A 112 -13.41 -15.72 5.17
N ARG A 113 -12.44 -16.62 5.44
CA ARG A 113 -12.41 -17.40 6.68
C ARG A 113 -12.05 -16.56 7.89
N MET A 114 -11.08 -15.65 7.78
CA MET A 114 -10.62 -14.82 8.89
C MET A 114 -11.73 -13.88 9.37
N THR A 115 -12.40 -13.20 8.44
CA THR A 115 -13.44 -12.21 8.74
C THR A 115 -14.80 -12.82 9.00
N GLY A 116 -15.07 -14.02 8.47
CA GLY A 116 -16.38 -14.66 8.53
C GLY A 116 -17.38 -14.14 7.49
N TRP A 117 -16.94 -13.31 6.53
CA TRP A 117 -17.80 -12.78 5.46
C TRP A 117 -18.22 -13.84 4.45
N GLY A 118 -17.48 -14.95 4.34
CA GLY A 118 -17.84 -16.06 3.45
C GLY A 118 -18.00 -15.58 2.00
N ALA A 119 -19.16 -15.86 1.40
CA ALA A 119 -19.48 -15.49 0.02
C ALA A 119 -19.54 -13.97 -0.22
N ASP A 120 -19.79 -13.18 0.83
CA ASP A 120 -19.85 -11.71 0.75
C ASP A 120 -18.46 -11.06 0.74
N THR A 121 -17.38 -11.86 0.77
CA THR A 121 -16.00 -11.34 0.66
C THR A 121 -15.74 -10.77 -0.73
N LEU A 122 -15.66 -9.45 -0.80
CA LEU A 122 -15.36 -8.71 -2.01
C LEU A 122 -13.95 -8.14 -1.95
N GLY A 123 -13.11 -8.52 -2.91
CA GLY A 123 -11.87 -7.79 -3.19
C GLY A 123 -12.20 -6.56 -4.02
N ILE A 124 -11.87 -5.39 -3.52
CA ILE A 124 -12.07 -4.11 -4.20
C ILE A 124 -11.21 -4.07 -5.46
N ARG A 125 -11.79 -3.56 -6.56
CA ARG A 125 -11.14 -3.53 -7.88
C ARG A 125 -9.87 -2.69 -7.90
N ARG A 126 -9.91 -1.52 -7.26
CA ARG A 126 -8.74 -0.64 -7.16
C ARG A 126 -7.69 -1.26 -6.25
N SER A 127 -6.52 -1.51 -6.82
CA SER A 127 -5.32 -1.96 -6.11
C SER A 127 -4.18 -0.98 -6.37
N LEU A 128 -3.17 -0.99 -5.51
CA LEU A 128 -2.00 -0.11 -5.61
C LEU A 128 -0.75 -0.96 -5.79
N LEU A 129 -0.18 -0.99 -7.00
CA LEU A 129 1.08 -1.67 -7.30
C LEU A 129 2.24 -0.68 -7.18
N ARG A 130 2.98 -0.80 -6.08
CA ARG A 130 3.92 0.23 -5.62
C ARG A 130 5.38 -0.24 -5.69
N ASN A 131 6.16 0.39 -6.55
CA ASN A 131 7.62 0.29 -6.53
C ASN A 131 8.24 1.29 -5.54
N ASN A 132 9.45 0.98 -5.08
CA ASN A 132 10.37 1.95 -4.50
C ASN A 132 11.79 1.59 -4.96
N THR A 133 12.31 2.37 -5.90
CA THR A 133 13.70 2.26 -6.33
C THR A 133 14.63 2.82 -5.24
N PRO A 134 15.88 2.33 -5.14
CA PRO A 134 16.85 2.84 -4.17
C PRO A 134 16.99 4.36 -4.25
N GLY A 135 17.01 5.03 -3.09
CA GLY A 135 17.17 6.49 -2.98
C GLY A 135 15.89 7.32 -3.19
N ASN A 136 14.79 6.74 -3.68
CA ASN A 136 13.53 7.46 -3.84
C ASN A 136 12.74 7.59 -2.55
N LYS A 137 11.86 8.61 -2.51
CA LYS A 137 10.94 8.83 -1.38
C LYS A 137 10.07 7.60 -1.11
N ALA A 138 9.84 7.36 0.17
CA ALA A 138 8.96 6.34 0.71
C ALA A 138 7.55 6.91 0.93
N ILE A 139 6.52 6.04 0.99
CA ILE A 139 5.18 6.46 1.43
C ILE A 139 5.25 6.89 2.91
N GLY A 140 4.70 8.06 3.21
CA GLY A 140 4.68 8.62 4.56
C GLY A 140 3.64 7.96 5.47
N VAL A 141 3.45 8.55 6.64
CA VAL A 141 2.63 7.99 7.72
C VAL A 141 1.15 8.17 7.41
N HIS A 142 0.38 7.09 7.45
CA HIS A 142 -1.08 7.12 7.25
C HIS A 142 -1.78 5.92 7.88
N TYR A 143 -3.11 5.95 7.86
CA TYR A 143 -3.99 4.79 8.02
C TYR A 143 -5.00 4.78 6.88
N ASP A 144 -5.58 3.64 6.55
CA ASP A 144 -6.37 3.47 5.33
C ASP A 144 -7.77 4.12 5.37
N GLN A 145 -8.39 4.17 6.56
CA GLN A 145 -9.75 4.70 6.72
C GLN A 145 -9.88 6.13 6.19
N ILE A 146 -8.80 6.91 6.21
CA ILE A 146 -8.76 8.28 5.72
C ILE A 146 -9.22 8.39 4.25
N PHE A 147 -8.94 7.37 3.44
CA PHE A 147 -9.29 7.33 2.01
C PHE A 147 -10.59 6.54 1.74
N LEU A 148 -11.10 5.81 2.73
CA LEU A 148 -12.24 4.88 2.63
C LEU A 148 -13.45 5.33 3.46
N ARG A 149 -13.55 6.64 3.77
CA ARG A 149 -14.58 7.21 4.67
C ARG A 149 -16.02 7.10 4.16
N HIS A 150 -16.27 6.69 2.92
CA HIS A 150 -17.65 6.48 2.42
C HIS A 150 -18.17 5.07 2.73
N GLY A 151 -17.32 4.18 3.25
CA GLY A 151 -17.71 2.86 3.74
C GLY A 151 -17.65 2.76 5.27
N GLU A 152 -18.21 1.69 5.82
CA GLU A 152 -17.95 1.32 7.21
C GLU A 152 -16.44 1.05 7.42
N PRO A 153 -15.87 1.38 8.60
CA PRO A 153 -14.44 1.17 8.88
C PRO A 153 -14.12 -0.30 9.20
N THR A 154 -14.47 -1.19 8.27
CA THR A 154 -14.38 -2.65 8.40
C THR A 154 -13.50 -3.29 7.33
N SER A 155 -12.91 -2.50 6.41
CA SER A 155 -12.05 -3.03 5.36
C SER A 155 -10.83 -3.77 5.94
N VAL A 156 -10.37 -4.79 5.21
CA VAL A 156 -9.10 -5.47 5.49
C VAL A 156 -8.17 -5.18 4.32
N THR A 157 -7.01 -4.58 4.62
CA THR A 157 -5.96 -4.38 3.62
C THR A 157 -4.94 -5.50 3.75
N ALA A 158 -4.64 -6.16 2.64
CA ALA A 158 -3.58 -7.11 2.48
C ALA A 158 -2.44 -6.45 1.70
N TRP A 159 -1.33 -6.16 2.39
CA TRP A 159 -0.10 -5.77 1.73
C TRP A 159 0.73 -7.01 1.40
N VAL A 160 1.06 -7.16 0.11
CA VAL A 160 1.80 -8.31 -0.41
C VAL A 160 3.15 -7.84 -0.97
N PRO A 161 4.28 -8.17 -0.32
CA PRO A 161 5.60 -7.97 -0.89
C PRO A 161 5.78 -8.87 -2.12
N MET A 162 6.07 -8.26 -3.27
CA MET A 162 6.29 -8.98 -4.52
C MET A 162 7.78 -9.28 -4.67
N GLY A 163 8.31 -10.13 -3.80
CA GLY A 163 9.74 -10.41 -3.68
C GLY A 163 10.21 -10.38 -2.23
N ASP A 164 11.44 -10.86 -1.99
CA ASP A 164 12.07 -10.71 -0.69
C ASP A 164 12.47 -9.25 -0.46
N ILE A 165 12.31 -8.78 0.77
CA ILE A 165 12.65 -7.41 1.17
C ILE A 165 13.41 -7.48 2.50
N GLY A 166 14.69 -7.11 2.47
CA GLY A 166 15.50 -6.99 3.68
C GLY A 166 15.07 -5.81 4.57
N LEU A 167 15.61 -5.73 5.78
CA LEU A 167 15.29 -4.66 6.75
C LEU A 167 15.50 -3.24 6.20
N THR A 168 16.48 -3.06 5.32
CA THR A 168 16.78 -1.76 4.69
C THR A 168 16.19 -1.63 3.29
N GLY A 169 15.45 -2.62 2.79
CA GLY A 169 14.91 -2.65 1.42
C GLY A 169 13.61 -1.86 1.22
N GLY A 170 13.21 -1.00 2.15
CA GLY A 170 12.02 -0.16 1.98
C GLY A 170 10.68 -0.88 2.18
N GLY A 171 10.63 -1.89 3.05
CA GLY A 171 9.40 -2.60 3.43
C GLY A 171 8.43 -1.74 4.25
N LEU A 172 7.20 -2.22 4.44
CA LEU A 172 6.26 -1.56 5.34
C LEU A 172 6.71 -1.68 6.80
N ILE A 173 6.43 -0.63 7.56
CA ILE A 173 6.58 -0.54 9.00
C ILE A 173 5.24 -0.16 9.64
N TYR A 174 5.01 -0.66 10.84
CA TYR A 174 3.77 -0.43 11.59
C TYR A 174 4.07 0.25 12.91
N LEU A 175 3.26 1.23 13.28
CA LEU A 175 3.38 1.87 14.58
C LEU A 175 2.77 0.98 15.66
N GLU A 176 3.49 0.74 16.75
CA GLU A 176 2.96 -0.10 17.84
C GLU A 176 1.67 0.49 18.42
N ASN A 177 0.64 -0.35 18.56
CA ASN A 177 -0.72 0.09 18.94
C ASN A 177 -1.24 1.25 18.08
N GLY A 178 -0.77 1.36 16.83
CA GLY A 178 -1.08 2.47 15.93
C GLY A 178 -2.56 2.52 15.57
N HIS A 179 -3.23 1.36 15.54
CA HIS A 179 -4.65 1.27 15.23
C HIS A 179 -5.57 1.91 16.29
N THR A 180 -5.16 1.96 17.56
CA THR A 180 -5.88 2.70 18.61
C THR A 180 -5.71 4.20 18.42
N LEU A 181 -4.48 4.65 18.19
CA LEU A 181 -4.19 6.06 17.90
C LEU A 181 -4.88 6.53 16.60
N GLY A 182 -4.91 5.70 15.56
CA GLY A 182 -5.61 5.99 14.31
C GLY A 182 -7.11 6.23 14.52
N ARG A 183 -7.75 5.46 15.42
CA ARG A 183 -9.15 5.71 15.82
C ARG A 183 -9.34 7.02 16.56
N GLU A 184 -8.44 7.37 17.46
CA GLU A 184 -8.47 8.64 18.20
C GLU A 184 -8.33 9.84 17.25
N ILE A 185 -7.39 9.74 16.31
CA ILE A 185 -7.14 10.75 15.27
C ILE A 185 -8.36 10.88 14.35
N GLU A 186 -8.94 9.77 13.88
CA GLU A 186 -10.14 9.80 13.04
C GLU A 186 -11.33 10.44 13.77
N ALA A 187 -11.52 10.14 15.06
CA ALA A 187 -12.57 10.75 15.87
C ALA A 187 -12.34 12.26 16.07
N ASP A 188 -11.09 12.70 16.27
CA ASP A 188 -10.73 14.11 16.34
C ASP A 188 -10.98 14.83 15.00
N PHE A 189 -10.65 14.20 13.87
CA PHE A 189 -10.97 14.73 12.54
C PHE A 189 -12.47 14.92 12.34
N ALA A 190 -13.28 13.91 12.68
CA ALA A 190 -14.73 14.00 12.56
C ALA A 190 -15.31 15.13 13.43
N ARG A 191 -14.81 15.29 14.67
CA ARG A 191 -15.21 16.39 15.55
C ARG A 191 -14.84 17.75 14.95
N LYS A 192 -13.60 17.95 14.52
CA LYS A 192 -13.13 19.21 13.91
C LYS A 192 -13.90 19.55 12.65
N ALA A 193 -14.21 18.56 11.81
CA ALA A 193 -15.01 18.77 10.61
C ALA A 193 -16.40 19.34 10.96
N ALA A 194 -17.09 18.74 11.93
CA ALA A 194 -18.38 19.23 12.41
C ALA A 194 -18.28 20.64 13.03
N GLU A 195 -17.26 20.91 13.83
CA GLU A 195 -17.01 22.23 14.45
C GLU A 195 -16.71 23.31 13.42
N SER A 196 -16.02 22.96 12.33
CA SER A 196 -15.69 23.88 11.23
C SER A 196 -16.84 24.11 10.24
N GLY A 197 -17.97 23.40 10.41
CA GLY A 197 -19.14 23.52 9.54
C GLY A 197 -18.96 22.86 8.17
N LEU A 198 -18.01 21.94 8.01
CA LEU A 198 -17.89 21.15 6.79
C LEU A 198 -19.16 20.30 6.60
N THR A 199 -19.60 20.19 5.36
CA THR A 199 -20.62 19.21 4.98
C THR A 199 -20.09 17.79 5.17
N ASP A 200 -21.00 16.82 5.29
CA ASP A 200 -20.63 15.41 5.41
C ASP A 200 -19.73 14.94 4.25
N ASP A 201 -19.97 15.44 3.03
CA ASP A 201 -19.16 15.09 1.85
C ASP A 201 -17.75 15.69 1.91
N GLU A 202 -17.61 16.94 2.37
CA GLU A 202 -16.29 17.57 2.56
C GLU A 202 -15.50 16.91 3.70
N ALA A 203 -16.19 16.53 4.78
CA ALA A 203 -15.59 15.85 5.92
C ALA A 203 -15.05 14.45 5.55
N ARG A 204 -15.75 13.74 4.68
CA ARG A 204 -15.33 12.42 4.17
C ARG A 204 -14.16 12.48 3.17
N ASN A 205 -13.84 13.64 2.62
CA ASN A 205 -12.72 13.80 1.72
C ASN A 205 -11.37 13.82 2.48
N ALA A 206 -10.39 13.01 2.05
CA ALA A 206 -9.04 13.01 2.61
C ALA A 206 -8.24 14.30 2.30
N PHE A 207 -8.72 15.12 1.37
CA PHE A 207 -8.07 16.31 0.84
C PHE A 207 -8.90 17.57 1.16
N ASN A 208 -9.14 17.79 2.46
CA ASN A 208 -9.83 18.98 2.94
C ASN A 208 -8.91 19.85 3.82
N GLN A 209 -9.41 20.99 4.29
CA GLN A 209 -8.65 21.97 5.08
C GLN A 209 -8.05 21.42 6.39
N ASN A 210 -8.51 20.27 6.87
CA ASN A 210 -8.04 19.66 8.11
C ASN A 210 -6.92 18.62 7.87
N MET A 211 -6.56 18.32 6.62
CA MET A 211 -5.61 17.26 6.24
C MET A 211 -4.42 17.80 5.42
N LEU A 212 -3.31 17.06 5.38
CA LEU A 212 -2.25 17.34 4.40
C LEU A 212 -2.78 17.10 2.97
N SER A 213 -2.26 17.84 1.99
CA SER A 213 -2.66 17.73 0.57
C SER A 213 -2.33 16.37 -0.07
N THR A 214 -1.62 15.50 0.65
CA THR A 214 -1.29 14.13 0.27
C THR A 214 -2.18 13.08 0.98
N GLY A 215 -3.05 13.50 1.91
CA GLY A 215 -3.82 12.60 2.77
C GLY A 215 -2.99 11.90 3.85
N LEU A 216 -1.71 12.27 4.01
CA LEU A 216 -0.82 11.70 5.02
C LEU A 216 -0.98 12.41 6.38
N LEU A 217 -0.59 11.72 7.44
CA LEU A 217 -0.49 12.26 8.81
C LEU A 217 0.86 12.94 9.06
N ALA A 218 1.91 12.45 8.41
CA ALA A 218 3.25 13.03 8.42
C ALA A 218 4.07 12.52 7.22
N ASP A 219 5.03 13.33 6.78
CA ASP A 219 5.93 12.95 5.67
C ASP A 219 6.85 11.80 6.05
N GLY A 220 7.31 11.74 7.30
CA GLY A 220 8.32 10.78 7.76
C GLY A 220 7.96 10.07 9.06
N PRO A 221 8.31 8.78 9.21
CA PRO A 221 7.97 8.00 10.40
C PRO A 221 8.72 8.46 11.66
N LYS A 222 9.96 8.98 11.54
CA LYS A 222 10.79 9.35 12.70
C LYS A 222 10.09 10.40 13.58
N GLU A 223 9.69 11.52 12.99
CA GLU A 223 9.07 12.64 13.72
C GLU A 223 7.71 12.23 14.33
N TYR A 224 7.00 11.33 13.65
CA TYR A 224 5.73 10.78 14.15
C TYR A 224 5.94 9.94 15.42
N SER A 225 6.97 9.09 15.44
CA SER A 225 7.37 8.34 16.64
C SER A 225 7.75 9.26 17.80
N ASP A 226 8.52 10.33 17.53
CA ASP A 226 8.93 11.30 18.55
C ASP A 226 7.72 12.06 19.12
N THR A 227 6.71 12.35 18.29
CA THR A 227 5.50 13.07 18.72
C THR A 227 4.61 12.21 19.63
N PHE A 228 4.38 10.95 19.24
CA PHE A 228 3.44 10.06 19.94
C PHE A 228 4.12 9.10 20.93
N GLN A 229 5.46 9.14 21.04
CA GLN A 229 6.27 8.30 21.92
C GLN A 229 5.98 6.80 21.73
N LYS A 230 5.91 6.37 20.47
CA LYS A 230 5.60 4.99 20.04
C LYS A 230 6.66 4.46 19.10
N ARG A 231 7.01 3.18 19.22
CA ARG A 231 8.00 2.52 18.38
C ARG A 231 7.42 2.12 17.02
N TRP A 232 8.25 2.21 16.00
CA TRP A 232 8.02 1.56 14.72
C TRP A 232 8.50 0.10 14.77
N LEU A 233 7.63 -0.79 14.31
CA LEU A 233 7.88 -2.21 14.19
C LEU A 233 8.28 -2.50 12.76
N VAL A 234 9.41 -3.21 12.61
CA VAL A 234 10.05 -3.49 11.33
C VAL A 234 10.45 -4.96 11.28
N THR A 235 10.35 -5.55 10.10
CA THR A 235 10.78 -6.92 9.83
C THR A 235 11.28 -7.02 8.39
N SER A 236 12.02 -8.09 8.10
CA SER A 236 12.21 -8.52 6.71
C SER A 236 10.98 -9.29 6.24
N TYR A 237 10.78 -9.30 4.93
CA TYR A 237 9.69 -9.98 4.26
C TYR A 237 10.23 -10.96 3.22
N GLU A 238 9.50 -12.04 3.00
CA GLU A 238 9.80 -13.03 1.97
C GLU A 238 8.65 -13.08 0.95
N ALA A 239 8.96 -13.37 -0.32
CA ALA A 239 7.94 -13.62 -1.31
C ALA A 239 7.04 -14.78 -0.85
N GLY A 240 5.73 -14.49 -0.77
CA GLY A 240 4.71 -15.37 -0.20
C GLY A 240 4.10 -14.84 1.09
N ASP A 241 4.79 -13.94 1.78
CA ASP A 241 4.25 -13.27 2.97
C ASP A 241 3.07 -12.35 2.62
N VAL A 242 2.19 -12.13 3.59
CA VAL A 242 1.12 -11.14 3.51
C VAL A 242 0.98 -10.46 4.87
N VAL A 243 0.92 -9.14 4.90
CA VAL A 243 0.49 -8.41 6.11
C VAL A 243 -0.97 -8.02 5.94
N LEU A 244 -1.82 -8.44 6.86
CA LEU A 244 -3.19 -7.94 6.95
C LEU A 244 -3.24 -6.84 7.99
N HIS A 245 -3.91 -5.73 7.70
CA HIS A 245 -4.14 -4.68 8.68
C HIS A 245 -5.55 -4.09 8.58
N ASN A 246 -6.04 -3.58 9.72
CA ASN A 246 -7.34 -2.92 9.80
C ASN A 246 -7.26 -1.46 9.34
N PRO A 247 -8.41 -0.80 9.12
CA PRO A 247 -8.44 0.52 8.49
C PRO A 247 -7.73 1.62 9.30
N PHE A 248 -7.49 1.39 10.59
CA PHE A 248 -6.88 2.37 11.48
C PHE A 248 -5.41 2.12 11.74
N ALA A 249 -4.86 0.98 11.32
CA ALA A 249 -3.47 0.64 11.56
C ALA A 249 -2.54 1.70 10.95
N ILE A 250 -1.86 2.47 11.80
CA ILE A 250 -0.91 3.47 11.36
C ILE A 250 0.34 2.77 10.83
N HIS A 251 0.65 3.03 9.57
CA HIS A 251 1.77 2.42 8.87
C HIS A 251 2.46 3.43 7.93
N ALA A 252 3.66 3.06 7.49
CA ALA A 252 4.47 3.80 6.54
C ALA A 252 5.43 2.82 5.83
N SER A 253 6.30 3.33 4.95
CA SER A 253 7.44 2.55 4.45
C SER A 253 8.76 3.23 4.79
N THR A 254 9.84 2.46 4.83
CA THR A 254 11.20 3.01 4.92
C THR A 254 11.74 3.35 3.53
N LEU A 255 12.78 4.19 3.48
CA LEU A 255 13.56 4.39 2.26
C LEU A 255 14.25 3.07 1.88
N ASN A 256 14.35 2.82 0.58
CA ASN A 256 15.08 1.67 0.06
C ASN A 256 16.58 1.97 -0.01
N PHE A 257 17.32 1.31 0.87
CA PHE A 257 18.78 1.21 0.95
C PHE A 257 19.21 -0.26 0.85
N ASP A 258 18.57 -1.03 -0.03
CA ASP A 258 18.99 -2.41 -0.30
C ASP A 258 20.44 -2.43 -0.80
N PRO A 259 21.35 -3.21 -0.19
CA PRO A 259 22.77 -3.20 -0.54
C PRO A 259 23.07 -3.75 -1.94
N ASN A 260 22.12 -4.46 -2.55
CA ASN A 260 22.23 -5.03 -3.89
C ASN A 260 21.45 -4.21 -4.93
N ASN A 261 20.97 -3.01 -4.57
CA ASN A 261 20.11 -2.16 -5.41
C ASN A 261 18.81 -2.85 -5.86
N VAL A 262 18.27 -3.77 -5.05
CA VAL A 262 16.99 -4.41 -5.36
C VAL A 262 15.87 -3.37 -5.29
N ILE A 263 15.04 -3.29 -6.33
CA ILE A 263 13.83 -2.49 -6.36
C ILE A 263 12.76 -3.23 -5.55
N ARG A 264 12.23 -2.56 -4.52
CA ARG A 264 11.08 -3.05 -3.76
C ARG A 264 9.82 -2.91 -4.59
N VAL A 265 9.01 -3.96 -4.62
CA VAL A 265 7.66 -3.93 -5.19
C VAL A 265 6.72 -4.58 -4.20
N GLY A 266 5.54 -3.99 -4.02
CA GLY A 266 4.46 -4.60 -3.25
C GLY A 266 3.12 -4.12 -3.77
N THR A 267 2.06 -4.85 -3.42
CA THR A 267 0.69 -4.45 -3.75
C THR A 267 -0.19 -4.34 -2.52
N ASP A 268 -1.06 -3.33 -2.50
CA ASP A 268 -2.14 -3.18 -1.53
C ASP A 268 -3.45 -3.69 -2.13
N LEU A 269 -3.98 -4.77 -1.57
CA LEU A 269 -5.27 -5.37 -1.96
C LEU A 269 -6.27 -5.17 -0.82
N ARG A 270 -7.44 -4.62 -1.12
CA ARG A 270 -8.45 -4.28 -0.09
C ARG A 270 -9.67 -5.16 -0.22
N PHE A 271 -10.18 -5.58 0.94
CA PHE A 271 -11.35 -6.47 1.02
C PHE A 271 -12.41 -5.87 1.94
N VAL A 272 -13.68 -6.09 1.59
CA VAL A 272 -14.85 -5.63 2.34
C VAL A 272 -15.94 -6.71 2.37
N ASP A 273 -16.89 -6.54 3.28
CA ASP A 273 -18.15 -7.28 3.31
C ASP A 273 -19.14 -6.63 2.33
N ALA A 274 -19.42 -7.29 1.21
CA ALA A 274 -20.34 -6.79 0.18
C ALA A 274 -21.80 -6.72 0.65
N SER A 275 -22.15 -7.36 1.77
CA SER A 275 -23.47 -7.23 2.38
C SER A 275 -23.65 -5.91 3.17
N LYS A 276 -22.57 -5.15 3.36
CA LYS A 276 -22.52 -3.89 4.10
C LYS A 276 -22.20 -2.71 3.19
N PRO A 277 -22.53 -1.47 3.59
CA PRO A 277 -22.06 -0.28 2.89
C PRO A 277 -20.53 -0.20 2.89
N TRP A 278 -19.95 -0.05 1.70
CA TRP A 278 -18.52 0.13 1.50
C TRP A 278 -18.27 1.26 0.49
N ASP A 279 -17.02 1.72 0.42
CA ASP A 279 -16.64 2.88 -0.42
C ASP A 279 -16.55 2.49 -1.90
N THR A 280 -17.68 2.54 -2.61
CA THR A 280 -17.77 2.17 -4.04
C THR A 280 -16.98 3.10 -4.96
N ARG A 281 -16.47 4.23 -4.47
CA ARG A 281 -15.53 5.07 -5.25
C ARG A 281 -14.25 4.32 -5.55
N TRP A 282 -13.91 3.28 -4.81
CA TRP A 282 -12.76 2.42 -5.10
C TRP A 282 -13.06 1.27 -6.08
N ASP A 283 -14.28 1.19 -6.63
CA ASP A 283 -14.67 0.12 -7.58
C ASP A 283 -14.26 0.42 -9.03
N HIS A 284 -13.04 0.91 -9.23
CA HIS A 284 -12.49 1.17 -10.56
C HIS A 284 -11.01 0.80 -10.61
N ASP A 285 -10.41 0.85 -11.80
CA ASP A 285 -8.98 0.61 -11.95
C ASP A 285 -8.19 1.87 -11.54
N TYR A 286 -6.97 1.69 -11.00
CA TYR A 286 -6.12 2.78 -10.52
C TYR A 286 -5.83 3.83 -11.61
N GLN A 287 -5.96 5.12 -11.28
CA GLN A 287 -5.63 6.23 -12.15
C GLN A 287 -4.90 7.32 -11.37
N PHE A 288 -4.06 8.11 -12.05
CA PHE A 288 -3.48 9.29 -11.43
C PHE A 288 -4.53 10.39 -11.25
N GLY A 289 -4.44 11.13 -10.15
CA GLY A 289 -5.35 12.24 -9.85
C GLY A 289 -6.74 11.80 -9.40
N ASP A 290 -6.93 10.51 -9.11
CA ASP A 290 -8.22 9.98 -8.63
C ASP A 290 -8.50 10.35 -7.16
N GLY A 291 -7.51 10.87 -6.42
CA GLY A 291 -7.69 11.33 -5.05
C GLY A 291 -8.16 10.23 -4.09
N VAL A 292 -7.95 8.98 -4.46
CA VAL A 292 -8.20 7.79 -3.65
C VAL A 292 -6.94 6.93 -3.66
#